data_AF-A0A2T8FCE7-F1
#
_entry.id   AF-A0A2T8FCE7-F1
#
_cell.length_a   1.000
_cell.length_b   1.000
_cell.length_c   1.000
_cell.angle_alpha   90.00
_cell.angle_beta   90.00
_cell.angle_gamma   90.00
#
_symmetry.space_group_name_H-M   'P 1'
#
loop_
_entity.id
_entity.type
_entity.pdbx_description
1 polymer ?
#
loop_
_entity_poly.entity_id
_entity_poly.type
_entity_poly.pdbx_seq_one_letter_code
_entity_poly.pdbx_strand_id
1 'polypeptide(L)'
;MVTADDVRRVGLALPRAYEQEVRGCWKLKVRQLVFVAFSRDEAAMGFGFPRAERDGLVASDPETFFLPRESDLRYQWVCARLARLDHDEMRELVTDAWRMCVPRMLHDLPDLPEPAAAAWSALESEDWDTLRLLLHPHVVWRDGALALRGRSQVLEHLRGVPTPRPPTSVVVRDGRILRWDRVSRR
;
A
#
# COMPACT_ATOMS: atom_id res chain seq x y z
N MET A 1 -10.03 18.29 13.14
CA MET A 1 -9.48 18.85 11.89
C MET A 1 -8.41 17.89 11.44
N VAL A 2 -8.51 17.38 10.22
CA VAL A 2 -7.51 16.45 9.68
C VAL A 2 -6.18 17.18 9.47
N THR A 3 -5.09 16.53 9.83
CA THR A 3 -3.71 16.98 9.60
C THR A 3 -2.98 16.03 8.65
N ALA A 4 -1.81 16.44 8.15
CA ALA A 4 -0.98 15.57 7.33
C ALA A 4 -0.49 14.33 8.10
N ASP A 5 -0.30 14.43 9.41
CA ASP A 5 0.06 13.28 10.25
C ASP A 5 -1.07 12.24 10.35
N ASP A 6 -2.33 12.67 10.30
CA ASP A 6 -3.46 11.74 10.23
C ASP A 6 -3.49 11.01 8.89
N VAL A 7 -3.21 11.72 7.80
CA VAL A 7 -3.07 11.15 6.45
C VAL A 7 -1.91 10.15 6.41
N ARG A 8 -0.74 10.50 6.99
CA ARG A 8 0.41 9.59 7.10
C ARG A 8 0.07 8.34 7.89
N ARG A 9 -0.65 8.47 9.00
CA ARG A 9 -1.04 7.33 9.84
C ARG A 9 -1.89 6.33 9.07
N VAL A 10 -2.84 6.80 8.27
CA VAL A 10 -3.65 5.93 7.40
C VAL A 10 -2.80 5.38 6.25
N GLY A 11 -2.13 6.27 5.52
CA GLY A 11 -1.42 5.92 4.30
C GLY A 11 -0.25 4.97 4.51
N LEU A 12 0.54 5.15 5.57
CA LEU A 12 1.69 4.28 5.88
C LEU A 12 1.30 2.95 6.51
N ALA A 13 0.06 2.81 6.99
CA ALA A 13 -0.49 1.52 7.38
C ALA A 13 -0.91 0.68 6.16
N LEU A 14 -1.05 1.29 4.97
CA LEU A 14 -1.44 0.57 3.76
C LEU A 14 -0.28 -0.29 3.23
N PRO A 15 -0.56 -1.51 2.74
CA PRO A 15 0.49 -2.38 2.21
C PRO A 15 1.35 -1.70 1.15
N ARG A 16 2.68 -1.82 1.31
CA ARG A 16 3.71 -1.31 0.37
C ARG A 16 3.77 0.21 0.27
N ALA A 17 3.02 0.93 1.09
CA ALA A 17 3.12 2.37 1.16
C ALA A 17 4.41 2.76 1.87
N TYR A 18 5.08 3.78 1.35
CA TYR A 18 6.22 4.40 2.00
C TYR A 18 6.21 5.90 1.74
N GLU A 19 6.88 6.65 2.61
CA GLU A 19 7.01 8.09 2.50
C GLU A 19 8.34 8.48 1.85
N GLN A 20 8.31 9.49 0.99
CA GLN A 20 9.51 10.06 0.37
C GLN A 20 9.36 11.58 0.17
N GLU A 21 10.37 12.34 0.59
CA GLU A 21 10.45 13.76 0.29
C GLU A 21 10.97 13.99 -1.15
N VAL A 22 10.29 14.84 -1.91
CA VAL A 22 10.73 15.26 -3.25
C VAL A 22 10.56 16.76 -3.39
N ARG A 23 11.69 17.49 -3.48
CA ARG A 23 11.73 18.96 -3.67
C ARG A 23 10.95 19.74 -2.60
N GLY A 24 11.07 19.36 -1.32
CA GLY A 24 10.40 20.03 -0.20
C GLY A 24 8.93 19.64 -0.02
N CYS A 25 8.46 18.57 -0.68
CA CYS A 25 7.10 18.06 -0.54
C CYS A 25 7.15 16.58 -0.20
N TRP A 26 6.50 16.20 0.90
CA TRP A 26 6.32 14.81 1.29
C TRP A 26 5.29 14.10 0.42
N LYS A 27 5.55 12.83 0.13
CA LYS A 27 4.71 12.01 -0.76
C LYS A 27 4.59 10.60 -0.22
N LEU A 28 3.38 10.06 -0.31
CA LEU A 28 3.13 8.65 -0.07
C LEU A 28 3.11 7.90 -1.40
N LYS A 29 3.84 6.79 -1.44
CA LYS A 29 4.14 6.07 -2.67
C LYS A 29 3.98 4.57 -2.51
N VAL A 30 3.66 3.91 -3.62
CA VAL A 30 3.81 2.46 -3.78
C VAL A 30 4.68 2.20 -5.00
N ARG A 31 5.80 1.51 -4.81
CA ARG A 31 6.87 1.42 -5.83
C ARG A 31 7.20 2.84 -6.34
N GLN A 32 7.17 3.08 -7.65
CA GLN A 32 7.41 4.40 -8.23
C GLN A 32 6.18 5.33 -8.27
N LEU A 33 4.97 4.81 -8.01
CA LEU A 33 3.72 5.56 -8.12
C LEU A 33 3.48 6.38 -6.86
N VAL A 34 3.07 7.63 -7.04
CA VAL A 34 2.63 8.52 -5.96
C VAL A 34 1.12 8.40 -5.88
N PHE A 35 0.57 8.16 -4.69
CA PHE A 35 -0.88 8.12 -4.48
C PHE A 35 -1.38 9.28 -3.61
N VAL A 36 -0.52 9.86 -2.77
CA VAL A 36 -0.75 11.13 -2.06
C VAL A 36 0.50 12.01 -2.14
N ALA A 37 0.32 13.31 -2.31
CA ALA A 37 1.38 14.31 -2.21
C ALA A 37 0.89 15.53 -1.42
N PHE A 38 1.66 15.95 -0.42
CA PHE A 38 1.33 17.13 0.38
C PHE A 38 1.79 18.42 -0.29
N SER A 39 1.06 19.52 -0.05
CA SER A 39 1.58 20.87 -0.27
C SER A 39 2.78 21.12 0.65
N ARG A 40 3.62 22.12 0.33
CA ARG A 40 4.82 22.43 1.14
C ARG A 40 4.53 22.79 2.59
N ASP A 41 3.38 23.41 2.82
CA ASP A 41 2.86 23.78 4.14
C ASP A 41 1.99 22.68 4.77
N GLU A 42 1.84 21.54 4.08
CA GLU A 42 1.04 20.38 4.49
C GLU A 42 -0.44 20.68 4.79
N ALA A 43 -0.95 21.84 4.36
CA ALA A 43 -2.35 22.22 4.55
C ALA A 43 -3.31 21.56 3.54
N ALA A 44 -2.78 21.05 2.43
CA ALA A 44 -3.52 20.36 1.40
C ALA A 44 -2.81 19.08 0.96
N MET A 45 -3.58 18.14 0.42
CA MET A 45 -3.07 16.96 -0.24
C MET A 45 -3.61 16.86 -1.66
N GLY A 46 -2.76 16.50 -2.61
CA GLY A 46 -3.16 15.91 -3.87
C GLY A 46 -3.23 14.40 -3.73
N PHE A 47 -4.23 13.77 -4.35
CA PHE A 47 -4.42 12.33 -4.28
C PHE A 47 -4.89 11.76 -5.62
N GLY A 48 -4.66 10.45 -5.81
CA GLY A 48 -5.10 9.71 -6.98
C GLY A 48 -6.62 9.70 -7.11
N PHE A 49 -7.15 10.15 -8.25
CA PHE A 49 -8.60 10.19 -8.49
C PHE A 49 -8.93 10.10 -10.00
N PRO A 50 -10.02 9.43 -10.41
CA PRO A 50 -10.38 9.31 -11.82
C PRO A 50 -10.53 10.68 -12.52
N ARG A 51 -9.80 10.87 -13.62
CA ARG A 51 -9.78 12.11 -14.41
C ARG A 51 -11.16 12.48 -14.95
N ALA A 52 -11.97 11.48 -15.28
CA ALA A 52 -13.33 11.69 -15.80
C ALA A 52 -14.30 12.23 -14.75
N GLU A 53 -14.00 12.02 -13.46
CA GLU A 53 -14.91 12.35 -12.34
C GLU A 53 -14.46 13.60 -11.57
N ARG A 54 -13.18 14.00 -11.68
CA ARG A 54 -12.60 15.06 -10.84
C ARG A 54 -13.34 16.40 -10.94
N ASP A 55 -13.83 16.76 -12.13
CA ASP A 55 -14.52 18.04 -12.32
C ASP A 55 -15.87 18.02 -11.59
N GLY A 56 -16.53 16.85 -11.51
CA GLY A 56 -17.73 16.64 -10.71
C GLY A 56 -17.46 16.74 -9.21
N LEU A 57 -16.37 16.14 -8.72
CA LEU A 57 -15.97 16.24 -7.31
C LEU A 57 -15.65 17.70 -6.90
N VAL A 58 -14.94 18.44 -7.74
CA VAL A 58 -14.66 19.87 -7.48
C VAL A 58 -15.94 20.69 -7.52
N ALA A 59 -16.87 20.39 -8.43
CA ALA A 59 -18.15 21.09 -8.50
C ALA A 59 -19.06 20.81 -7.30
N SER A 60 -18.99 19.62 -6.69
CA SER A 60 -19.82 19.27 -5.53
C SER A 60 -19.40 19.99 -4.25
N ASP A 61 -18.09 20.18 -4.05
CA ASP A 61 -17.56 20.95 -2.92
C ASP A 61 -16.24 21.66 -3.31
N PRO A 62 -16.31 22.87 -3.87
CA PRO A 62 -15.13 23.64 -4.29
C PRO A 62 -14.34 24.25 -3.13
N GLU A 63 -14.91 24.30 -1.92
CA GLU A 63 -14.18 24.75 -0.74
C GLU A 63 -13.23 23.67 -0.25
N THR A 64 -13.64 22.40 -0.35
CA THR A 64 -12.81 21.24 -0.01
C THR A 64 -11.89 20.86 -1.16
N PHE A 65 -12.44 20.64 -2.35
CA PHE A 65 -11.72 20.08 -3.49
C PHE A 65 -11.32 21.14 -4.51
N PHE A 66 -10.18 20.93 -5.17
CA PHE A 66 -9.70 21.82 -6.22
C PHE A 66 -8.82 21.07 -7.22
N LEU A 67 -8.74 21.63 -8.43
CA LEU A 67 -7.88 21.08 -9.47
C LEU A 67 -6.40 21.29 -9.12
N PRO A 68 -5.52 20.32 -9.47
CA PRO A 68 -4.09 20.54 -9.38
C PRO A 68 -3.64 21.57 -10.43
N ARG A 69 -2.39 22.00 -10.34
CA ARG A 69 -1.78 22.88 -11.36
C ARG A 69 -1.87 22.25 -12.76
N GLU A 70 -1.87 23.11 -13.78
CA GLU A 70 -2.10 22.72 -15.17
C GLU A 70 -1.20 21.56 -15.66
N SER A 71 0.09 21.57 -15.28
CA SER A 71 1.03 20.52 -15.66
C SER A 71 0.64 19.12 -15.16
N ASP A 72 -0.10 19.05 -14.06
CA ASP A 72 -0.48 17.80 -13.41
C ASP A 72 -1.87 17.33 -13.85
N LEU A 73 -2.63 18.14 -14.61
CA LEU A 73 -3.95 17.79 -15.13
C LEU A 73 -3.95 16.59 -16.10
N ARG A 74 -2.78 16.20 -16.62
CA ARG A 74 -2.61 14.99 -17.43
C ARG A 74 -2.73 13.69 -16.63
N TYR A 75 -2.63 13.75 -15.30
CA TYR A 75 -2.70 12.60 -14.41
C TYR A 75 -4.10 12.37 -13.84
N GLN A 76 -4.31 11.19 -13.27
CA GLN A 76 -5.50 10.81 -12.49
C GLN A 76 -5.37 11.42 -11.09
N TRP A 77 -5.69 12.70 -10.95
CA TRP A 77 -5.32 13.50 -9.78
C TRP A 77 -6.32 14.62 -9.47
N VAL A 78 -6.55 14.87 -8.19
CA VAL A 78 -7.31 16.01 -7.64
C VAL A 78 -6.72 16.39 -6.27
N CYS A 79 -7.04 17.58 -5.76
CA CYS A 79 -6.54 18.06 -4.47
C CYS A 79 -7.67 18.34 -3.49
N ALA A 80 -7.38 18.22 -2.19
CA ALA A 80 -8.28 18.57 -1.09
C ALA A 80 -7.55 19.41 -0.03
N ARG A 81 -8.28 20.32 0.63
CA ARG A 81 -7.81 21.05 1.82
C ARG A 81 -8.05 20.19 3.05
N LEU A 82 -6.98 19.84 3.78
CA LEU A 82 -7.08 18.93 4.92
C LEU A 82 -7.99 19.48 6.02
N ALA A 83 -7.97 20.79 6.24
CA ALA A 83 -8.80 21.44 7.25
C ALA A 83 -10.32 21.36 7.00
N ARG A 84 -10.75 20.94 5.80
CA ARG A 84 -12.16 20.76 5.44
C ARG A 84 -12.63 19.31 5.52
N LEU A 85 -11.70 18.35 5.53
CA LEU A 85 -12.02 16.93 5.61
C LEU A 85 -12.32 16.51 7.06
N ASP A 86 -13.25 15.58 7.20
CA ASP A 86 -13.31 14.73 8.39
C ASP A 86 -12.39 13.50 8.26
N HIS A 87 -12.25 12.74 9.35
CA HIS A 87 -11.31 11.60 9.38
C HIS A 87 -11.79 10.40 8.55
N ASP A 88 -13.10 10.23 8.38
CA ASP A 88 -13.65 9.10 7.63
C ASP A 88 -13.52 9.37 6.13
N GLU A 89 -13.89 10.56 5.69
CA GLU A 89 -13.69 11.03 4.32
C GLU A 89 -12.21 11.01 3.94
N MET A 90 -11.32 11.55 4.79
CA MET A 90 -9.87 11.48 4.53
C MET A 90 -9.40 10.03 4.37
N ARG A 91 -9.85 9.12 5.23
CA ARG A 91 -9.47 7.71 5.17
C ARG A 91 -9.91 7.07 3.86
N GLU A 92 -11.13 7.34 3.42
CA GLU A 92 -11.67 6.84 2.15
C GLU A 92 -10.83 7.34 0.98
N LEU A 93 -10.59 8.65 0.88
CA LEU A 93 -9.80 9.26 -0.19
C LEU A 93 -8.37 8.69 -0.27
N VAL A 94 -7.70 8.55 0.88
CA VAL A 94 -6.34 8.00 0.95
C VAL A 94 -6.32 6.52 0.54
N THR A 95 -7.29 5.75 1.01
CA THR A 95 -7.39 4.31 0.71
C THR A 95 -7.71 4.08 -0.76
N ASP A 96 -8.63 4.84 -1.34
CA ASP A 96 -9.03 4.68 -2.74
C ASP A 96 -7.93 5.16 -3.70
N ALA A 97 -7.24 6.26 -3.37
CA ALA A 97 -6.06 6.68 -4.11
C ALA A 97 -4.97 5.60 -4.13
N TRP A 98 -4.75 4.93 -3.00
CA TRP A 98 -3.83 3.79 -2.92
C TRP A 98 -4.32 2.59 -3.75
N ARG A 99 -5.61 2.26 -3.71
CA ARG A 99 -6.22 1.15 -4.50
C ARG A 99 -6.01 1.32 -6.01
N MET A 100 -5.95 2.56 -6.50
CA MET A 100 -5.62 2.88 -7.90
C MET A 100 -4.17 2.55 -8.28
N CYS A 101 -3.27 2.47 -7.29
CA CYS A 101 -1.84 2.26 -7.50
C CYS A 101 -1.39 0.80 -7.24
N VAL A 102 -2.32 -0.08 -6.83
CA VAL A 102 -2.01 -1.47 -6.48
C VAL A 102 -2.91 -2.49 -7.17
N PRO A 103 -2.43 -3.73 -7.39
CA PRO A 103 -3.29 -4.80 -7.86
C PRO A 103 -4.43 -5.08 -6.87
N ARG A 104 -5.60 -5.45 -7.40
CA ARG A 104 -6.82 -5.76 -6.61
C ARG A 104 -6.59 -6.75 -5.47
N MET A 105 -5.63 -7.67 -5.62
CA MET A 105 -5.33 -8.65 -4.57
C MET A 105 -4.87 -8.03 -3.24
N LEU A 106 -4.39 -6.77 -3.24
CA LEU A 106 -4.01 -6.08 -2.02
C LEU A 106 -5.17 -5.37 -1.32
N HIS A 107 -6.28 -5.10 -2.02
CA HIS A 107 -7.36 -4.26 -1.50
C HIS A 107 -7.95 -4.82 -0.19
N ASP A 108 -7.89 -6.14 -0.02
CA ASP A 108 -8.46 -6.87 1.11
C ASP A 108 -7.38 -7.59 1.94
N LEU A 109 -6.12 -7.14 1.85
CA LEU A 109 -5.07 -7.72 2.66
C LEU A 109 -5.42 -7.51 4.14
N PRO A 110 -5.51 -8.56 4.96
CA PRO A 110 -5.59 -8.38 6.41
C PRO A 110 -4.35 -7.59 6.86
N ASP A 111 -4.48 -6.86 7.96
CA ASP A 111 -3.35 -6.18 8.61
C ASP A 111 -2.28 -7.23 8.90
N LEU A 112 -1.26 -7.28 8.04
CA LEU A 112 -0.23 -8.30 8.09
C LEU A 112 0.76 -7.86 9.19
N PRO A 113 1.18 -8.78 10.08
CA PRO A 113 2.25 -8.44 11.02
C PRO A 113 3.49 -8.02 10.23
N GLU A 114 4.27 -7.07 10.77
CA GLU A 114 5.40 -6.42 10.07
C GLU A 114 6.30 -7.38 9.26
N PRO A 115 6.74 -8.55 9.80
CA PRO A 115 7.59 -9.46 9.04
C PRO A 115 6.92 -10.03 7.79
N ALA A 116 5.60 -10.18 7.80
CA ALA A 116 4.81 -10.65 6.66
C ALA A 116 4.64 -9.57 5.59
N ALA A 117 4.42 -8.32 5.99
CA ALA A 117 4.40 -7.17 5.09
C ALA A 117 5.78 -6.95 4.44
N ALA A 118 6.86 -7.08 5.22
CA ALA A 118 8.23 -7.01 4.73
C ALA A 118 8.56 -8.17 3.77
N ALA A 119 8.17 -9.40 4.11
CA ALA A 119 8.43 -10.58 3.26
C ALA A 119 7.68 -10.50 1.94
N TRP A 120 6.46 -9.97 1.97
CA TRP A 120 5.67 -9.68 0.78
C TRP A 120 6.36 -8.65 -0.12
N SER A 121 6.93 -7.59 0.45
CA SER A 121 7.69 -6.57 -0.28
C SER A 121 8.99 -7.14 -0.89
N ALA A 122 9.66 -8.02 -0.15
CA ALA A 122 10.85 -8.72 -0.62
C ALA A 122 10.55 -9.66 -1.80
N LEU A 123 9.44 -10.40 -1.72
CA LEU A 123 8.94 -11.27 -2.78
C LEU A 123 8.67 -10.53 -4.10
N GLU A 124 8.13 -9.32 -4.03
CA GLU A 124 7.86 -8.52 -5.22
C GLU A 124 9.09 -7.89 -5.86
N SER A 125 10.09 -7.60 -5.03
CA SER A 125 11.33 -6.97 -5.46
C SER A 125 12.39 -8.01 -5.80
N GLU A 126 12.04 -9.31 -5.73
CA GLU A 126 12.96 -10.45 -5.86
C GLU A 126 14.17 -10.34 -4.89
N ASP A 127 13.97 -9.71 -3.74
CA ASP A 127 14.98 -9.57 -2.69
C ASP A 127 15.01 -10.85 -1.83
N TRP A 128 15.67 -11.87 -2.38
CA TRP A 128 15.76 -13.19 -1.77
C TRP A 128 16.55 -13.19 -0.45
N ASP A 129 17.47 -12.25 -0.27
CA ASP A 129 18.28 -12.15 0.94
C ASP A 129 17.45 -11.62 2.10
N THR A 130 16.71 -10.53 1.89
CA THR A 130 15.74 -10.02 2.87
C THR A 130 14.67 -11.07 3.17
N LEU A 131 14.11 -11.71 2.15
CA LEU A 131 13.11 -12.76 2.34
C LEU A 131 13.64 -13.92 3.19
N ARG A 132 14.89 -14.36 2.96
CA ARG A 132 15.53 -15.43 3.75
C ARG A 132 15.65 -15.07 5.24
N LEU A 133 15.84 -13.79 5.57
CA LEU A 133 15.96 -13.34 6.96
C LEU A 133 14.60 -13.29 7.67
N LEU A 134 13.53 -13.03 6.92
CA LEU A 134 12.16 -12.95 7.42
C LEU A 134 11.49 -14.31 7.57
N LEU A 135 11.92 -15.32 6.80
CA LEU A 135 11.42 -16.70 6.92
C LEU A 135 12.08 -17.45 8.08
N HIS A 136 11.28 -18.06 8.95
CA HIS A 136 11.78 -18.94 10.00
C HIS A 136 12.44 -20.20 9.39
N PRO A 137 13.52 -20.76 9.98
CA PRO A 137 14.17 -21.97 9.44
C PRO A 137 13.21 -23.15 9.22
N HIS A 138 12.19 -23.28 10.08
CA HIS A 138 11.15 -24.30 10.02
C HIS A 138 9.79 -23.79 9.50
N VAL A 139 9.79 -22.75 8.65
CA VAL A 139 8.56 -22.19 8.08
C VAL A 139 7.71 -23.27 7.42
N VAL A 140 6.39 -23.19 7.61
CA VAL A 140 5.40 -23.97 6.87
C VAL A 140 4.71 -23.03 5.90
N TRP A 141 4.77 -23.34 4.61
CA TRP A 141 4.22 -22.52 3.54
C TRP A 141 3.10 -23.28 2.84
N ARG A 142 1.89 -22.75 2.86
CA ARG A 142 0.73 -23.32 2.17
C ARG A 142 0.12 -22.30 1.23
N ASP A 143 0.00 -22.69 -0.03
CA ASP A 143 -0.59 -21.86 -1.08
C ASP A 143 -1.51 -22.71 -1.95
N GLY A 144 -2.83 -22.64 -1.69
CA GLY A 144 -3.78 -23.51 -2.36
C GLY A 144 -3.50 -24.99 -2.08
N ALA A 145 -3.16 -25.75 -3.13
CA ALA A 145 -2.78 -27.17 -3.00
C ALA A 145 -1.29 -27.38 -2.65
N LEU A 146 -0.46 -26.33 -2.76
CA LEU A 146 0.97 -26.42 -2.45
C LEU A 146 1.17 -26.41 -0.93
N ALA A 147 2.01 -27.31 -0.43
CA ALA A 147 2.50 -27.31 0.94
C ALA A 147 4.01 -27.60 0.97
N LEU A 148 4.80 -26.64 1.48
CA LEU A 148 6.24 -26.74 1.64
C LEU A 148 6.63 -26.56 3.11
N ARG A 149 7.77 -27.15 3.49
CA ARG A 149 8.31 -27.02 4.85
C ARG A 149 9.80 -26.73 4.82
N GLY A 150 10.21 -25.76 5.62
CA GLY A 150 11.59 -25.36 5.77
C GLY A 150 11.96 -24.25 4.79
N ARG A 151 12.78 -23.33 5.28
CA ARG A 151 13.14 -22.10 4.54
C ARG A 151 13.76 -22.36 3.17
N SER A 152 14.65 -23.35 3.06
CA SER A 152 15.36 -23.63 1.81
C SER A 152 14.41 -24.07 0.69
N GLN A 153 13.50 -25.01 0.97
CA GLN A 153 12.52 -25.49 -0.02
C GLN A 153 11.56 -24.38 -0.45
N VAL A 154 11.14 -23.54 0.49
CA VAL A 154 10.29 -22.38 0.20
C VAL A 154 11.00 -21.40 -0.74
N LEU A 155 12.23 -21.01 -0.43
CA LEU A 155 13.00 -20.08 -1.27
C LEU A 155 13.32 -20.65 -2.65
N GLU A 156 13.64 -21.94 -2.74
CA GLU A 156 13.86 -22.62 -4.02
C GLU A 156 12.61 -22.56 -4.90
N HIS A 157 11.44 -22.91 -4.32
CA HIS A 157 10.18 -22.84 -5.03
C HIS A 157 9.84 -21.41 -5.49
N LEU A 158 9.95 -20.42 -4.60
CA LEU A 158 9.55 -19.04 -4.87
C LEU A 158 10.37 -18.36 -5.97
N ARG A 159 11.64 -18.77 -6.17
CA ARG A 159 12.45 -18.27 -7.29
C ARG A 159 11.97 -18.76 -8.66
N GLY A 160 11.24 -19.88 -8.71
CA GLY A 160 10.79 -20.51 -9.94
C GLY A 160 9.35 -20.20 -10.34
N VAL A 161 8.60 -19.43 -9.54
CA VAL A 161 7.18 -19.15 -9.77
C VAL A 161 6.87 -17.65 -9.68
N PRO A 162 5.83 -17.15 -10.36
CA PRO A 162 5.34 -15.79 -10.15
C PRO A 162 5.03 -15.55 -8.66
N THR A 163 5.21 -14.31 -8.20
CA THR A 163 4.95 -13.92 -6.80
C THR A 163 3.59 -14.50 -6.35
N PRO A 164 3.58 -15.33 -5.29
CA PRO A 164 2.36 -15.97 -4.81
C PRO A 164 1.35 -14.89 -4.42
N ARG A 165 0.07 -15.22 -4.28
CA ARG A 165 -0.90 -14.24 -3.73
C ARG A 165 -0.63 -14.01 -2.24
N PRO A 166 -1.10 -12.88 -1.68
CA PRO A 166 -0.89 -12.62 -0.27
C PRO A 166 -1.54 -13.69 0.62
N PRO A 167 -1.03 -13.89 1.85
CA PRO A 167 -1.55 -14.91 2.74
C PRO A 167 -2.92 -14.52 3.29
N THR A 168 -3.76 -15.52 3.56
CA THR A 168 -5.00 -15.34 4.32
C THR A 168 -4.74 -15.34 5.82
N SER A 169 -3.67 -16.00 6.28
CA SER A 169 -3.22 -15.94 7.67
C SER A 169 -1.71 -16.15 7.76
N VAL A 170 -1.11 -15.53 8.77
CA VAL A 170 0.32 -15.63 9.05
C VAL A 170 0.55 -15.84 10.54
N VAL A 171 1.50 -16.70 10.87
CA VAL A 171 2.01 -16.85 12.25
C VAL A 171 3.46 -16.40 12.27
N VAL A 172 3.73 -15.40 13.11
CA VAL A 172 5.07 -14.88 13.38
C VAL A 172 5.60 -15.45 14.70
N ARG A 173 6.87 -15.84 14.73
CA ARG A 173 7.61 -16.26 15.91
C ARG A 173 9.01 -15.66 15.85
N ASP A 174 9.43 -15.02 16.94
CA ASP A 174 10.75 -14.39 17.06
C ASP A 174 11.05 -13.42 15.89
N GLY A 175 10.05 -12.62 15.51
CA GLY A 175 10.14 -11.66 14.39
C GLY A 175 10.22 -12.31 12.99
N ARG A 176 9.98 -13.62 12.88
CA ARG A 176 10.05 -14.36 11.61
C ARG A 176 8.77 -15.13 11.31
N ILE A 177 8.48 -15.33 10.04
CA ILE A 177 7.31 -16.06 9.56
C ILE A 177 7.52 -17.55 9.81
N LEU A 178 6.76 -18.11 10.76
CA LEU A 178 6.71 -19.55 11.03
C LEU A 178 5.66 -20.25 10.16
N ARG A 179 4.57 -19.56 9.82
CA ARG A 179 3.51 -20.11 8.98
C ARG A 179 2.95 -19.07 8.03
N TRP A 180 2.83 -19.44 6.77
CA TRP A 180 2.19 -18.65 5.72
C TRP A 180 1.11 -19.51 5.09
N ASP A 181 -0.15 -19.17 5.31
CA ASP A 181 -1.28 -19.94 4.79
C ASP A 181 -2.13 -19.06 3.87
N ARG A 182 -2.32 -19.52 2.63
CA ARG A 182 -3.32 -19.00 1.70
C ARG A 182 -4.36 -20.06 1.40
N VAL A 183 -5.55 -19.86 1.92
CA VAL A 183 -6.72 -20.65 1.53
C VAL A 183 -7.17 -20.17 0.14
N SER A 184 -7.28 -21.08 -0.82
CA SER A 184 -8.00 -20.76 -2.07
C SER A 184 -9.44 -20.43 -1.70
N ARG A 185 -9.87 -19.18 -1.89
CA ARG A 185 -11.30 -18.89 -1.96
C ARG A 185 -11.85 -19.71 -3.12
N ARG A 186 -12.84 -20.57 -2.84
CA ARG A 186 -13.62 -21.26 -3.87
C ARG A 186 -14.37 -20.25 -4.72
#